data_AF-A0A2E2UPM3-F1
#
_entry.id   AF-A0A2E2UPM3-F1
#
_cell.length_a   1.000
_cell.length_b   1.000
_cell.length_c   1.000
_cell.angle_alpha   90.00
_cell.angle_beta   90.00
_cell.angle_gamma   90.00
#
_symmetry.space_group_name_H-M   'P 1'
#
loop_
_entity.id
_entity.type
_entity.pdbx_description
1 polymer ?
#
loop_
_entity_poly.entity_id
_entity_poly.type
_entity_poly.pdbx_seq_one_letter_code
_entity_poly.pdbx_strand_id
1 'polypeptide(L)'
;MKIFLTFLVAVVAVLLLVKLMASMMGRITERILTGHFRALEAIVELDKMPQEWGDELKKMAEQGTVRTRQGTKRWEDEAKPFLMKKMKILRNHFEKSRFLEGPETRQILLSSLDEVRDRWNDSELLEILKHYDLKVDG
;
A
#
# COMPACT_ATOMS: atom_id res chain seq x y z
N MET A 1 -12.60 -50.24 -14.45
CA MET A 1 -11.19 -49.92 -14.11
C MET A 1 -10.71 -48.59 -14.67
N LYS A 2 -10.88 -48.29 -15.97
CA LYS A 2 -10.45 -47.01 -16.59
C LYS A 2 -11.10 -45.76 -15.96
N ILE A 3 -12.41 -45.81 -15.68
CA ILE A 3 -13.16 -44.70 -15.03
C ILE A 3 -12.64 -44.41 -13.62
N PHE A 4 -12.30 -45.45 -12.86
CA PHE A 4 -11.77 -45.32 -11.51
C PHE A 4 -10.36 -44.70 -11.52
N LEU A 5 -9.54 -45.07 -12.51
CA LEU A 5 -8.21 -44.50 -12.70
C LEU A 5 -8.27 -43.03 -13.12
N THR A 6 -9.18 -42.67 -14.04
CA THR A 6 -9.40 -41.26 -14.43
C THR A 6 -9.94 -40.43 -13.28
N PHE A 7 -10.82 -41.00 -12.45
CA PHE A 7 -11.34 -40.33 -11.26
C PHE A 7 -10.22 -40.09 -10.23
N LEU A 8 -9.35 -41.07 -9.99
CA LEU A 8 -8.22 -40.94 -9.08
C LEU A 8 -7.24 -39.86 -9.55
N VAL A 9 -6.91 -39.82 -10.84
CA VAL A 9 -6.05 -38.77 -11.42
C VAL A 9 -6.70 -37.38 -11.30
N ALA A 10 -8.00 -37.26 -11.53
CA ALA A 10 -8.72 -36.01 -11.36
C ALA A 10 -8.70 -35.51 -9.90
N VAL A 11 -8.91 -36.40 -8.93
CA VAL A 11 -8.83 -36.07 -7.50
C VAL A 11 -7.43 -35.58 -7.12
N VAL A 12 -6.38 -36.28 -7.57
CA VAL A 12 -4.98 -35.87 -7.33
C VAL A 12 -4.70 -34.51 -7.97
N ALA A 13 -5.18 -34.26 -9.19
CA ALA A 13 -5.00 -33.00 -9.88
C ALA A 13 -5.69 -31.83 -9.14
N VAL A 14 -6.91 -32.03 -8.63
CA VAL A 14 -7.62 -31.01 -7.84
C VAL A 14 -6.87 -30.70 -6.54
N LEU A 15 -6.36 -31.73 -5.83
CA LEU A 15 -5.57 -31.53 -4.62
C LEU A 15 -4.28 -30.75 -4.89
N LEU A 16 -3.61 -31.00 -6.03
CA LEU A 16 -2.44 -30.24 -6.45
C LEU A 16 -2.79 -28.78 -6.75
N LEU A 17 -3.91 -28.51 -7.42
CA LEU A 17 -4.38 -27.15 -7.69
C LEU A 17 -4.68 -26.38 -6.41
N VAL A 18 -5.36 -27.00 -5.44
CA VAL A 18 -5.65 -26.39 -4.13
C VAL A 18 -4.35 -26.06 -3.39
N LYS A 19 -3.38 -26.97 -3.37
CA LYS A 19 -2.08 -26.75 -2.73
C LYS A 19 -1.28 -25.63 -3.40
N LEU A 20 -1.35 -25.54 -4.73
CA LEU A 20 -0.68 -24.50 -5.52
C LEU A 20 -1.31 -23.13 -5.26
N MET A 21 -2.65 -23.05 -5.22
CA MET A 21 -3.36 -21.83 -4.82
C MET A 21 -2.99 -21.40 -3.39
N ALA A 22 -2.98 -22.32 -2.43
CA ALA A 22 -2.59 -22.00 -1.05
C ALA A 22 -1.14 -21.50 -0.94
N SER A 23 -0.20 -22.09 -1.67
CA SER A 23 1.21 -21.64 -1.71
C SER A 23 1.38 -20.26 -2.34
N MET A 24 0.63 -19.96 -3.40
CA MET A 24 0.61 -18.63 -4.01
C MET A 24 -0.04 -17.61 -3.07
N MET A 25 -1.13 -17.98 -2.41
CA MET A 25 -1.84 -17.12 -1.47
C MET A 25 -0.98 -16.77 -0.26
N GLY A 26 -0.19 -17.70 0.28
CA GLY A 26 0.78 -17.40 1.34
C GLY A 26 1.76 -16.30 0.95
N ARG A 27 2.39 -16.42 -0.23
CA ARG A 27 3.39 -15.44 -0.72
C ARG A 27 2.83 -14.08 -1.15
N ILE A 28 1.55 -14.04 -1.52
CA ILE A 28 0.83 -12.80 -1.93
C ILE A 28 0.20 -12.10 -0.71
N THR A 29 -0.17 -12.86 0.32
CA THR A 29 -0.78 -12.33 1.55
C THR A 29 0.29 -11.76 2.48
N GLU A 30 1.42 -12.45 2.69
CA GLU A 30 2.71 -11.79 3.00
C GLU A 30 3.03 -10.77 1.89
N ARG A 31 4.05 -9.93 1.90
CA ARG A 31 4.18 -8.82 0.91
C ARG A 31 3.03 -7.80 0.93
N ILE A 32 1.79 -8.13 0.54
CA ILE A 32 0.70 -7.15 0.48
C ILE A 32 0.22 -6.75 1.88
N LEU A 33 -0.04 -7.70 2.81
CA LEU A 33 -0.35 -7.32 4.20
C LEU A 33 0.84 -6.58 4.80
N THR A 34 2.04 -7.12 4.65
CA THR A 34 3.23 -6.57 5.31
C THR A 34 3.52 -5.15 4.83
N GLY A 35 3.28 -4.81 3.56
CA GLY A 35 3.44 -3.45 3.06
C GLY A 35 2.44 -2.46 3.67
N HIS A 36 1.15 -2.80 3.72
CA HIS A 36 0.12 -1.91 4.28
C HIS A 36 0.27 -1.77 5.81
N PHE A 37 0.59 -2.85 6.52
CA PHE A 37 0.86 -2.81 7.96
C PHE A 37 2.14 -2.02 8.28
N ARG A 38 3.21 -2.16 7.51
CA ARG A 38 4.43 -1.33 7.68
C ARG A 38 4.17 0.14 7.39
N ALA A 39 3.38 0.45 6.37
CA ALA A 39 3.01 1.84 6.06
C ALA A 39 2.16 2.44 7.18
N LEU A 40 1.24 1.67 7.74
CA LEU A 40 0.45 2.05 8.90
C LEU A 40 1.34 2.31 10.13
N GLU A 41 2.21 1.37 10.47
CA GLU A 41 3.15 1.48 11.59
C GLU A 41 4.06 2.71 11.43
N ALA A 42 4.61 2.92 10.23
CA ALA A 42 5.41 4.09 9.92
C ALA A 42 4.65 5.40 10.17
N ILE A 43 3.40 5.50 9.70
CA ILE A 43 2.62 6.73 9.76
C ILE A 43 2.04 6.99 11.16
N VAL A 44 1.41 5.98 11.77
CA VAL A 44 0.60 6.15 12.98
C VAL A 44 1.45 6.02 14.23
N GLU A 45 2.41 5.08 14.25
CA GLU A 45 3.22 4.79 15.44
C GLU A 45 4.55 5.54 15.42
N LEU A 46 5.22 5.57 14.27
CA LEU A 46 6.56 6.14 14.16
C LEU A 46 6.60 7.60 13.69
N ASP A 47 5.45 8.17 13.28
CA ASP A 47 5.34 9.46 12.59
C ASP A 47 6.44 9.66 11.53
N LYS A 48 6.57 8.67 10.65
CA LYS A 48 7.53 8.60 9.55
C LYS A 48 6.83 8.38 8.22
N MET A 49 7.42 8.92 7.15
CA MET A 49 7.01 8.55 5.80
C MET A 49 7.32 7.07 5.56
N PRO A 50 6.38 6.26 5.04
CA PRO A 50 6.67 4.90 4.63
C PRO A 50 7.82 4.90 3.62
N GLN A 51 8.82 4.05 3.85
CA GLN A 51 10.05 4.02 3.06
C GLN A 51 9.77 3.91 1.55
N GLU A 52 8.87 3.01 1.16
CA GLU A 52 8.47 2.83 -0.25
C GLU A 52 7.92 4.11 -0.89
N TRP A 53 7.20 4.94 -0.12
CA TRP A 53 6.63 6.19 -0.62
C TRP A 53 7.70 7.26 -0.75
N GLY A 54 8.63 7.33 0.22
CA GLY A 54 9.78 8.22 0.19
C GLY A 54 10.71 7.91 -0.99
N ASP A 55 10.98 6.64 -1.26
CA ASP A 55 11.82 6.21 -2.38
C ASP A 55 11.16 6.52 -3.74
N GLU A 56 9.84 6.31 -3.86
CA GLU A 56 9.08 6.71 -5.05
C GLU A 56 9.13 8.24 -5.26
N LEU A 57 8.98 9.05 -4.19
CA LEU A 57 9.08 10.51 -4.26
C LEU A 57 10.46 11.00 -4.68
N LYS A 58 11.53 10.43 -4.11
CA LYS A 58 12.91 10.73 -4.50
C LYS A 58 13.13 10.44 -5.99
N LYS A 59 12.68 9.28 -6.45
CA LYS A 59 12.77 8.92 -7.87
C LYS A 59 12.00 9.88 -8.78
N MET A 60 10.84 10.38 -8.36
CA MET A 60 10.10 11.39 -9.13
C MET A 60 10.87 12.70 -9.21
N ALA A 61 11.52 13.12 -8.13
CA ALA A 61 12.31 14.34 -8.09
C ALA A 61 13.61 14.24 -8.90
N GLU A 62 14.34 13.12 -8.80
CA GLU A 62 15.52 12.85 -9.63
C GLU A 62 15.21 12.91 -11.14
N GLN A 63 13.98 12.53 -11.52
CA GLN A 63 13.50 12.62 -12.89
C GLN A 63 13.04 14.03 -13.29
N GLY A 64 12.82 14.92 -12.31
CA GLY A 64 12.27 16.27 -12.45
C GLY A 64 10.81 16.33 -12.94
N THR A 65 10.35 15.29 -13.62
CA THR A 65 9.05 15.23 -14.27
C THR A 65 8.42 13.84 -14.17
N VAL A 66 7.09 13.82 -14.12
CA VAL A 66 6.30 12.60 -14.03
C VAL A 66 5.40 12.50 -15.26
N ARG A 67 5.41 11.34 -15.90
CA ARG A 67 4.53 11.06 -17.04
C ARG A 67 3.14 10.67 -16.53
N THR A 68 2.16 11.51 -16.83
CA THR A 68 0.75 11.28 -16.49
C THR A 68 -0.06 10.99 -17.76
N ARG A 69 -1.33 10.62 -17.60
CA ARG A 69 -2.27 10.47 -18.72
C ARG A 69 -2.49 11.78 -19.49
N GLN A 70 -2.27 12.92 -18.85
CA GLN A 70 -2.47 14.26 -19.40
C GLN A 70 -1.19 14.85 -20.01
N GLY A 71 -0.07 14.11 -19.96
CA GLY A 71 1.24 14.58 -20.41
C GLY A 71 2.29 14.55 -19.30
N THR A 72 3.43 15.16 -19.56
CA THR A 72 4.54 15.28 -18.61
C THR A 72 4.30 16.51 -17.72
N LYS A 73 4.30 16.31 -16.40
CA LYS A 73 4.18 17.38 -15.40
C LYS A 73 5.42 17.44 -14.53
N ARG A 74 5.65 18.57 -13.83
CA ARG A 74 6.71 18.65 -12.83
C ARG A 74 6.37 17.72 -11.67
N TRP A 75 7.40 17.13 -11.06
CA TRP A 75 7.19 16.19 -9.96
C TRP A 75 6.51 16.85 -8.75
N GLU A 76 6.80 18.14 -8.48
CA GLU A 76 6.18 18.94 -7.43
C GLU A 76 4.65 18.94 -7.52
N ASP A 77 4.12 19.07 -8.75
CA ASP A 77 2.68 19.09 -9.03
C ASP A 77 2.01 17.74 -8.76
N GLU A 78 2.76 16.63 -8.84
CA GLU A 78 2.26 15.27 -8.74
C GLU A 78 2.60 14.59 -7.40
N ALA A 79 3.55 15.12 -6.63
CA ALA A 79 3.99 14.55 -5.35
C ALA A 79 2.87 14.54 -4.29
N LYS A 80 2.15 15.64 -4.13
CA LYS A 80 1.03 15.71 -3.17
C LYS A 80 -0.17 14.84 -3.62
N PRO A 81 -0.63 14.89 -4.89
CA PRO A 81 -1.60 13.93 -5.41
C PRO A 81 -1.20 12.47 -5.23
N PHE A 82 0.08 12.16 -5.40
CA PHE A 82 0.64 10.83 -5.16
C PHE A 82 0.47 10.39 -3.71
N LEU A 83 0.87 11.22 -2.74
CA LEU A 83 0.71 10.94 -1.31
C LEU A 83 -0.76 10.75 -0.93
N MET A 84 -1.64 11.62 -1.42
CA MET A 84 -3.09 11.52 -1.17
C MET A 84 -3.67 10.22 -1.73
N LYS A 85 -3.22 9.79 -2.92
CA LYS A 85 -3.63 8.52 -3.51
C LYS A 85 -3.16 7.33 -2.66
N LYS A 86 -1.91 7.34 -2.20
CA LYS A 86 -1.36 6.28 -1.33
C LYS A 86 -2.12 6.19 0.00
N MET A 87 -2.42 7.33 0.62
CA MET A 87 -3.22 7.41 1.84
C MET A 87 -4.65 6.87 1.63
N LYS A 88 -5.30 7.23 0.51
CA LYS A 88 -6.63 6.69 0.16
C LYS A 88 -6.61 5.17 -0.02
N ILE A 89 -5.57 4.62 -0.65
CA ILE A 89 -5.42 3.17 -0.83
C ILE A 89 -5.24 2.49 0.53
N LEU A 90 -4.39 3.04 1.39
CA LEU A 90 -4.12 2.53 2.73
C LEU A 90 -5.40 2.51 3.59
N ARG A 91 -6.13 3.63 3.62
CA ARG A 91 -7.41 3.75 4.33
C ARG A 91 -8.44 2.73 3.83
N ASN A 92 -8.62 2.63 2.51
CA ASN A 92 -9.57 1.69 1.91
C ASN A 92 -9.21 0.22 2.21
N HIS A 93 -7.92 -0.09 2.32
CA HIS A 93 -7.46 -1.42 2.71
C HIS A 93 -7.94 -1.76 4.13
N PHE A 94 -7.68 -0.89 5.11
CA PHE A 94 -8.05 -1.14 6.50
C PHE A 94 -9.55 -1.04 6.78
N GLU A 95 -10.27 -0.22 6.03
CA GLU A 95 -11.74 -0.15 6.09
C GLU A 95 -12.40 -1.48 5.73
N LYS A 96 -11.87 -2.18 4.71
CA LYS A 96 -12.39 -3.46 4.21
C LYS A 96 -11.70 -4.67 4.83
N SER A 97 -10.63 -4.44 5.60
CA SER A 97 -9.80 -5.48 6.18
C SER A 97 -10.54 -6.20 7.31
N ARG A 98 -10.53 -7.54 7.24
CA ARG A 98 -10.99 -8.41 8.33
C ARG A 98 -9.93 -8.60 9.43
N PHE A 99 -8.72 -8.08 9.25
CA PHE A 99 -7.59 -8.26 10.16
C PHE A 99 -7.65 -7.36 11.40
N LEU A 100 -8.50 -6.32 11.40
CA LEU A 100 -8.76 -5.51 12.58
C LEU A 100 -9.95 -6.10 13.33
N GLU A 101 -9.67 -6.74 14.48
CA GLU A 101 -10.67 -7.25 15.39
C GLU A 101 -11.35 -6.08 16.11
N GLY A 102 -12.64 -5.91 15.85
CA GLY A 102 -13.48 -4.90 16.50
C GLY A 102 -13.76 -3.66 15.63
N PRO A 103 -15.03 -3.21 15.56
CA PRO A 103 -15.39 -1.98 14.86
C PRO A 103 -14.74 -0.73 15.48
N GLU A 104 -14.52 -0.72 16.80
CA GLU A 104 -13.90 0.40 17.53
C GLU A 104 -12.42 0.58 17.16
N THR A 105 -11.63 -0.50 17.19
CA THR A 105 -10.21 -0.48 16.79
C THR A 105 -10.06 0.00 15.35
N ARG A 106 -10.94 -0.44 14.46
CA ARG A 106 -10.97 0.02 13.07
C ARG A 106 -11.25 1.51 12.99
N GLN A 107 -12.22 2.01 13.75
CA GLN A 107 -12.58 3.42 13.73
C GLN A 107 -11.43 4.31 14.22
N ILE A 108 -10.77 3.94 15.31
CA ILE A 108 -9.60 4.67 15.86
C ILE A 108 -8.49 4.73 14.81
N LEU A 109 -8.18 3.60 14.17
CA LEU A 109 -7.14 3.53 13.17
C LEU A 109 -7.47 4.37 11.93
N LEU A 110 -8.72 4.31 11.46
CA LEU A 110 -9.15 5.12 10.32
C LEU A 110 -9.17 6.61 10.65
N SER A 111 -9.54 7.01 11.87
CA SER A 111 -9.46 8.41 12.30
C SER A 111 -8.01 8.90 12.35
N SER A 112 -7.08 8.10 12.86
CA SER A 112 -5.64 8.47 12.88
C SER A 112 -5.07 8.63 11.47
N LEU A 113 -5.47 7.77 10.52
CA LEU A 113 -5.10 7.93 9.11
C LEU A 113 -5.72 9.19 8.49
N ASP A 114 -6.98 9.49 8.81
CA ASP A 114 -7.67 10.68 8.33
C ASP A 114 -7.03 11.96 8.89
N GLU A 115 -6.61 11.98 10.16
CA GLU A 115 -5.86 13.10 10.74
C GLU A 115 -4.53 13.35 10.05
N VAL A 116 -3.75 12.31 9.76
CA VAL A 116 -2.48 12.45 9.02
C VAL A 116 -2.75 12.97 7.60
N ARG A 117 -3.76 12.41 6.94
CA ARG A 117 -4.18 12.84 5.59
C ARG A 117 -4.52 14.32 5.58
N ASP A 118 -5.31 14.76 6.55
CA ASP A 118 -5.81 16.13 6.62
C ASP A 118 -4.64 17.10 6.92
N ARG A 119 -3.73 16.75 7.84
CA ARG A 119 -2.48 17.50 8.04
C ARG A 119 -1.69 17.66 6.74
N TRP A 120 -1.45 16.57 6.01
CA TRP A 120 -0.73 16.62 4.73
C TRP A 120 -1.50 17.39 3.65
N ASN A 121 -2.83 17.34 3.67
CA ASN A 121 -3.66 18.08 2.73
C ASN A 121 -3.60 19.59 2.98
N ASP A 122 -3.45 20.00 4.23
CA ASP A 122 -3.41 21.42 4.61
C ASP A 122 -1.98 22.00 4.57
N SER A 123 -0.95 21.16 4.66
CA SER A 123 0.46 21.57 4.57
C SER A 123 0.96 21.75 3.13
N GLU A 124 1.98 22.58 2.96
CA GLU A 124 2.73 22.63 1.70
C GLU A 124 3.62 21.38 1.52
N LEU A 125 3.91 21.02 0.27
CA LEU A 125 4.72 19.83 -0.01
C LEU A 125 6.09 19.88 0.68
N LEU A 126 6.75 21.04 0.67
CA LEU A 126 8.06 21.22 1.31
C LEU A 126 7.99 21.03 2.83
N GLU A 127 6.89 21.44 3.47
CA GLU A 127 6.69 21.24 4.91
C GLU A 127 6.56 19.75 5.24
N ILE A 128 5.81 19.01 4.42
CA ILE A 128 5.66 17.54 4.58
C ILE A 128 7.03 16.87 4.41
N LEU A 129 7.77 17.20 3.37
CA LEU A 129 9.10 16.62 3.12
C LEU A 129 10.07 16.94 4.25
N LYS A 130 10.05 18.18 4.76
CA LYS A 130 10.88 18.62 5.87
C LYS A 130 10.52 17.91 7.18
N HIS A 131 9.23 17.74 7.47
CA HIS A 131 8.74 17.04 8.66
C HIS A 131 9.29 15.61 8.73
N TYR A 132 9.43 14.95 7.58
CA TYR A 132 9.94 13.57 7.50
C TYR A 132 11.43 13.46 7.12
N ASP A 133 12.19 14.55 7.19
CA ASP A 133 13.62 14.63 6.80
C ASP A 133 13.93 13.99 5.43
N LEU A 134 12.99 14.14 4.48
CA LEU A 134 13.16 13.66 3.11
C LEU A 134 13.98 14.68 2.34
N LYS A 135 15.28 14.39 2.22
CA LYS A 135 16.16 15.10 1.27
C LYS A 135 15.79 14.68 -0.14
N VAL A 136 15.18 15.61 -0.86
CA VAL A 136 14.77 15.47 -2.24
C VAL A 136 15.49 16.58 -3.00
N ASP A 137 16.63 16.26 -3.60
CA ASP A 137 17.39 17.21 -4.42
C ASP A 137 16.64 17.38 -5.74
N GLY A 138 16.15 18.59 -5.99
CA GLY A 138 15.37 18.96 -7.18
C GLY A 138 16.21 19.57 -8.30
#